data_AF-A0A318D916-F1
#
_entry.id   AF-A0A318D916-F1
#
_cell.length_a   1.000
_cell.length_b   1.000
_cell.length_c   1.000
_cell.angle_alpha   90.00
_cell.angle_beta   90.00
_cell.angle_gamma   90.00
#
_symmetry.space_group_name_H-M   'P 1'
#
loop_
_entity.id
_entity.type
_entity.pdbx_description
1 polymer ?
#
loop_
_entity_poly.entity_id
_entity_poly.type
_entity_poly.pdbx_seq_one_letter_code
_entity_poly.pdbx_strand_id
1 'polypeptide(L)'
;MKIKTLTHLALALLFIALLSFSKTSQAKRTVAVTDVHGAYQDLLIVLKHSDVLNEQLQWTGNTDTLVIIGDNLDRGPESRKVLDLWMRLEKEAAEAGGEVVALLGNHEAMNIMPDLRYVADEEFAAFIPEESSSYRNKVYKDFLQYSRRDDNSASKDVFNQLYPPGYFGLVEAFSPDGYYGRWLLNKDVIRTVNGRTFVHGGISQQLLDLGLSEPQLNQRFRDDLTQYATLYHDFIDAGLFKHYFSKGERKQVLQALLDGQIKSRSLNTRNMRKKAEQFLEVADSIMLTTFGPIWYRGNIYCHAYSEQKVLDQALRHFKSKQLLVGHTPDKSRLVRSRFDNKLILLDTGMLRTHYSGHPSAVVIDDDNLSVVNIDNPEANAPLPDPVRKPLYPNGLSDDYLAEFYQNAKVVDSKPLDDFYSKPIKLTFELNGKRHNAIFKYLDSDPQMHKKPWKRRLGNLADRYIYDLAAYKLDRELGLFMVPFTMEYHFEGKSGILQYWVENSITRTEMIETGESLYSFCNTQDSEDIMHIFDWLIFNDDRNTGNRLYDKDNGFLWLIDHSRAFRSKISLPEYSRPMPNYLSPLFRAKLKSLDSVKLQQLLGDILHKKQISALLTRRDKILQRLP
;
A
#
# COMPACT_ATOMS: atom_id res chain seq x y z
N MET A 1 70.38 -48.42 29.13
CA MET A 1 69.21 -48.52 30.02
C MET A 1 68.28 -47.34 29.75
N LYS A 2 67.11 -47.61 29.15
CA LYS A 2 66.14 -46.64 28.63
C LYS A 2 64.91 -46.61 29.52
N ILE A 3 64.62 -45.49 30.18
CA ILE A 3 63.28 -45.14 30.71
C ILE A 3 63.12 -43.62 30.63
N LYS A 4 62.50 -43.13 29.55
CA LYS A 4 61.94 -41.77 29.44
C LYS A 4 60.88 -41.78 28.34
N THR A 5 59.67 -42.19 28.66
CA THR A 5 58.46 -42.00 27.83
C THR A 5 57.25 -42.36 28.68
N LEU A 6 56.51 -41.38 29.20
CA LEU A 6 55.06 -41.45 29.53
C LEU A 6 54.65 -40.26 30.41
N THR A 7 54.69 -39.03 29.88
CA THR A 7 54.00 -37.89 30.54
C THR A 7 53.69 -36.70 29.64
N HIS A 8 53.83 -36.80 28.30
CA HIS A 8 53.50 -35.69 27.39
C HIS A 8 52.45 -36.03 26.31
N LEU A 9 51.90 -37.25 26.29
CA LEU A 9 50.85 -37.60 25.32
C LEU A 9 49.42 -37.44 25.87
N ALA A 10 49.23 -37.42 27.19
CA ALA A 10 47.88 -37.29 27.78
C ALA A 10 47.40 -35.83 27.91
N LEU A 11 48.30 -34.84 27.93
CA LEU A 11 47.92 -33.42 27.99
C LEU A 11 47.62 -32.81 26.61
N ALA A 12 48.16 -33.38 25.53
CA ALA A 12 47.89 -32.93 24.16
C ALA A 12 46.53 -33.44 23.63
N LEU A 13 46.05 -34.58 24.13
CA LEU A 13 44.74 -35.13 23.74
C LEU A 13 43.56 -34.50 24.49
N LEU A 14 43.78 -33.88 25.66
CA LEU A 14 42.74 -33.13 26.36
C LEU A 14 42.57 -31.69 25.85
N PHE A 15 43.60 -31.12 25.21
CA PHE A 15 43.52 -29.78 24.58
C PHE A 15 42.96 -29.79 23.16
N ILE A 16 42.94 -30.95 22.48
CA ILE A 16 42.32 -31.10 21.15
C ILE A 16 40.83 -31.48 21.26
N ALA A 17 40.38 -32.05 22.39
CA ALA A 17 38.96 -32.34 22.63
C ALA A 17 38.11 -31.10 23.03
N LEU A 18 38.74 -29.93 23.22
CA LEU A 18 38.05 -28.66 23.52
C LEU A 18 38.01 -27.68 22.33
N LEU A 19 38.50 -28.09 21.15
CA LEU A 19 38.49 -27.28 19.91
C LEU A 19 37.67 -27.93 18.79
N SER A 20 36.64 -28.69 19.16
CA SER A 20 35.63 -29.19 18.21
C SER A 20 34.21 -29.07 18.76
N PHE A 21 33.91 -28.01 19.50
CA PHE A 21 32.65 -27.35 19.19
C PHE A 21 32.89 -26.58 17.91
N SER A 22 32.50 -27.20 16.80
CA SER A 22 32.07 -26.40 15.67
C SER A 22 31.07 -25.40 16.24
N LYS A 23 31.49 -24.14 16.41
CA LYS A 23 30.58 -23.02 16.23
C LYS A 23 30.19 -23.09 14.77
N THR A 24 29.35 -24.06 14.40
CA THR A 24 28.29 -23.78 13.45
C THR A 24 27.49 -22.71 14.17
N SER A 25 27.90 -21.46 13.97
CA SER A 25 27.00 -20.33 13.97
C SER A 25 25.96 -20.68 12.91
N GLN A 26 25.00 -21.53 13.28
CA GLN A 26 23.84 -21.76 12.44
C GLN A 26 23.23 -20.37 12.30
N ALA A 27 23.21 -19.85 11.08
CA ALA A 27 22.68 -18.53 10.81
C ALA A 27 21.30 -18.42 11.45
N LYS A 28 21.03 -17.29 12.11
CA LYS A 28 19.72 -17.07 12.73
C LYS A 28 18.69 -16.89 11.62
N ARG A 29 17.87 -17.91 11.37
CA ARG A 29 16.75 -17.85 10.45
C ARG A 29 15.75 -16.81 10.95
N THR A 30 15.17 -16.04 10.04
CA THR A 30 14.09 -15.10 10.35
C THR A 30 12.79 -15.60 9.72
N VAL A 31 11.76 -15.80 10.51
CA VAL A 31 10.41 -16.12 10.03
C VAL A 31 9.54 -14.89 10.22
N ALA A 32 8.76 -14.50 9.21
CA ALA A 32 7.87 -13.34 9.28
C ALA A 32 6.43 -13.72 8.93
N VAL A 33 5.49 -13.21 9.74
CA VAL A 33 4.03 -13.30 9.53
C VAL A 33 3.40 -11.93 9.77
N THR A 34 2.18 -11.70 9.27
CA THR A 34 1.48 -10.42 9.35
C THR A 34 -0.03 -10.60 9.24
N ASP A 35 -0.80 -9.59 9.65
CA ASP A 35 -2.24 -9.45 9.34
C ASP A 35 -3.06 -10.70 9.69
N VAL A 36 -2.83 -11.24 10.89
CA VAL A 36 -3.51 -12.44 11.41
C VAL A 36 -5.00 -12.17 11.59
N HIS A 37 -5.39 -10.99 12.07
CA HIS A 37 -6.79 -10.60 12.26
C HIS A 37 -7.63 -11.68 12.98
N GLY A 38 -7.14 -12.17 14.12
CA GLY A 38 -7.84 -13.21 14.89
C GLY A 38 -7.97 -14.58 14.20
N ALA A 39 -7.25 -14.86 13.11
CA ALA A 39 -7.21 -16.16 12.43
C ALA A 39 -6.31 -17.19 13.14
N TYR A 40 -6.60 -17.46 14.41
CA TYR A 40 -5.71 -18.25 15.28
C TYR A 40 -5.41 -19.66 14.74
N GLN A 41 -6.41 -20.39 14.21
CA GLN A 41 -6.18 -21.73 13.67
C GLN A 41 -5.25 -21.72 12.43
N ASP A 42 -5.51 -20.81 11.48
CA ASP A 42 -4.67 -20.67 10.28
C ASP A 42 -3.24 -20.25 10.66
N LEU A 43 -3.10 -19.38 11.65
CA LEU A 43 -1.80 -18.98 12.20
C LEU A 43 -1.02 -20.19 12.74
N LEU A 44 -1.66 -21.07 13.53
CA LEU A 44 -0.99 -22.25 14.07
C LEU A 44 -0.46 -23.16 12.96
N ILE A 45 -1.23 -23.33 11.89
CA ILE A 45 -0.80 -24.12 10.72
C ILE A 45 0.42 -23.47 10.07
N VAL A 46 0.38 -22.17 9.79
CA VAL A 46 1.48 -21.41 9.19
C VAL A 46 2.77 -21.54 10.02
N LEU A 47 2.67 -21.37 11.36
CA LEU A 47 3.81 -21.45 12.25
C LEU A 47 4.39 -22.86 12.36
N LYS A 48 3.57 -23.91 12.32
CA LYS A 48 4.04 -25.30 12.26
C LYS A 48 4.78 -25.59 10.96
N HIS A 49 4.21 -25.17 9.83
CA HIS A 49 4.82 -25.33 8.50
C HIS A 49 6.10 -24.49 8.30
N SER A 50 6.34 -23.50 9.18
CA SER A 50 7.55 -22.69 9.20
C SER A 50 8.57 -23.14 10.26
N ASP A 51 8.35 -24.29 10.90
CA ASP A 51 9.12 -24.85 12.02
C ASP A 51 9.28 -23.89 13.23
N VAL A 52 8.33 -22.98 13.42
CA VAL A 52 8.29 -22.10 14.60
C VAL A 52 7.63 -22.82 15.78
N LEU A 53 6.64 -23.68 15.51
CA LEU A 53 5.93 -24.48 16.51
C LEU A 53 5.98 -25.98 16.18
N ASN A 54 6.03 -26.81 17.22
CA ASN A 54 5.73 -28.24 17.10
C ASN A 54 4.22 -28.53 17.21
N GLU A 55 3.85 -29.82 17.14
CA GLU A 55 2.46 -30.26 17.31
C GLU A 55 1.86 -29.95 18.69
N GLN A 56 2.69 -29.82 19.72
CA GLN A 56 2.31 -29.42 21.07
C GLN A 56 2.28 -27.89 21.25
N LEU A 57 2.43 -27.11 20.16
CA LEU A 57 2.45 -25.66 20.14
C LEU A 57 3.59 -25.03 20.95
N GLN A 58 4.71 -25.74 21.11
CA GLN A 58 5.90 -25.24 21.79
C GLN A 58 6.88 -24.65 20.76
N TRP A 59 7.60 -23.60 21.16
CA TRP A 59 8.66 -23.01 20.35
C TRP A 59 9.70 -24.05 19.89
N THR A 60 9.95 -24.11 18.57
CA THR A 60 10.99 -24.94 17.95
C THR A 60 12.02 -24.15 17.16
N GLY A 61 11.90 -22.81 17.12
CA GLY A 61 12.80 -21.95 16.38
C GLY A 61 14.23 -21.89 16.92
N ASN A 62 14.55 -22.51 18.07
CA ASN A 62 15.88 -22.41 18.70
C ASN A 62 16.35 -20.95 18.79
N THR A 63 17.38 -20.58 18.03
CA THR A 63 17.98 -19.23 17.97
C THR A 63 17.38 -18.31 16.90
N ASP A 64 16.30 -18.74 16.24
CA ASP A 64 15.61 -17.99 15.19
C ASP A 64 14.96 -16.71 15.72
N THR A 65 14.70 -15.79 14.80
CA THR A 65 13.88 -14.60 15.05
C THR A 65 12.53 -14.75 14.36
N LEU A 66 11.43 -14.74 15.12
CA LEU A 66 10.08 -14.58 14.59
C LEU A 66 9.71 -13.10 14.56
N VAL A 67 9.31 -12.56 13.42
CA VAL A 67 8.82 -11.18 13.27
C VAL A 67 7.32 -11.21 12.97
N ILE A 68 6.54 -10.50 13.77
CA ILE A 68 5.10 -10.33 13.58
C ILE A 68 4.86 -8.90 13.14
N ILE A 69 4.46 -8.69 11.89
CA ILE A 69 4.36 -7.35 11.27
C ILE A 69 2.97 -6.73 11.50
N GLY A 70 2.45 -6.74 12.73
CA GLY A 70 1.20 -6.07 13.10
C GLY A 70 -0.10 -6.72 12.60
N ASP A 71 -1.22 -6.09 12.98
CA ASP A 71 -2.61 -6.45 12.63
C ASP A 71 -3.01 -7.88 13.04
N ASN A 72 -2.85 -8.15 14.33
CA ASN A 72 -3.25 -9.40 14.96
C ASN A 72 -4.69 -9.38 15.47
N LEU A 73 -5.22 -8.17 15.68
CA LEU A 73 -6.54 -7.89 16.24
C LEU A 73 -7.60 -7.63 15.16
N ASP A 74 -8.84 -7.54 15.60
CA ASP A 74 -10.02 -7.17 14.82
C ASP A 74 -10.38 -8.16 13.70
N ARG A 75 -11.60 -7.98 13.14
CA ARG A 75 -12.25 -8.78 12.10
C ARG A 75 -12.60 -10.21 12.51
N GLY A 76 -11.63 -10.94 13.04
CA GLY A 76 -11.76 -12.35 13.42
C GLY A 76 -12.05 -12.53 14.92
N PRO A 77 -12.58 -13.70 15.31
CA PRO A 77 -13.06 -13.92 16.67
C PRO A 77 -11.96 -14.26 17.69
N GLU A 78 -10.77 -14.72 17.26
CA GLU A 78 -9.78 -15.34 18.16
C GLU A 78 -8.56 -14.45 18.47
N SER A 79 -8.68 -13.13 18.31
CA SER A 79 -7.60 -12.15 18.55
C SER A 79 -6.96 -12.27 19.95
N ARG A 80 -7.76 -12.53 20.98
CA ARG A 80 -7.26 -12.78 22.36
C ARG A 80 -6.28 -13.96 22.41
N LYS A 81 -6.59 -15.07 21.74
CA LYS A 81 -5.72 -16.26 21.68
C LYS A 81 -4.43 -15.98 20.90
N VAL A 82 -4.51 -15.15 19.86
CA VAL A 82 -3.33 -14.71 19.09
C VAL A 82 -2.38 -13.90 19.98
N LEU A 83 -2.89 -12.91 20.73
CA LEU A 83 -2.05 -12.13 21.66
C LEU A 83 -1.44 -13.00 22.76
N ASP A 84 -2.23 -13.88 23.38
CA ASP A 84 -1.75 -14.78 24.43
C ASP A 84 -0.63 -15.71 23.91
N LEU A 85 -0.75 -16.17 22.65
CA LEU A 85 0.30 -16.93 21.98
C LEU A 85 1.58 -16.11 21.82
N TRP A 86 1.49 -14.87 21.33
CA TRP A 86 2.65 -13.98 21.15
C TRP A 86 3.38 -13.68 22.45
N MET A 87 2.64 -13.34 23.50
CA MET A 87 3.20 -13.10 24.83
C MET A 87 3.90 -14.33 25.41
N ARG A 88 3.40 -15.54 25.11
CA ARG A 88 4.05 -16.80 25.50
C ARG A 88 5.30 -17.07 24.68
N LEU A 89 5.22 -16.98 23.35
CA LEU A 89 6.35 -17.27 22.46
C LEU A 89 7.51 -16.29 22.64
N GLU A 90 7.25 -15.03 23.02
CA GLU A 90 8.30 -14.09 23.42
C GLU A 90 9.19 -14.64 24.54
N LYS A 91 8.57 -15.30 25.54
CA LYS A 91 9.30 -15.91 26.66
C LYS A 91 10.02 -17.18 26.22
N GLU A 92 9.32 -18.09 25.53
CA GLU A 92 9.89 -19.36 25.08
C GLU A 92 11.08 -19.16 24.14
N ALA A 93 10.98 -18.22 23.19
CA ALA A 93 12.07 -17.90 22.28
C ALA A 93 13.28 -17.31 23.02
N ALA A 94 13.06 -16.37 23.95
CA ALA A 94 14.14 -15.79 24.74
C ALA A 94 14.88 -16.84 25.59
N GLU A 95 14.15 -17.78 26.19
CA GLU A 95 14.72 -18.91 26.95
C GLU A 95 15.54 -19.86 26.05
N ALA A 96 15.16 -20.03 24.79
CA ALA A 96 15.86 -20.84 23.79
C ALA A 96 17.03 -20.11 23.08
N GLY A 97 17.23 -18.81 23.36
CA GLY A 97 18.24 -17.97 22.70
C GLY A 97 17.82 -17.38 21.34
N GLY A 98 16.54 -17.51 20.98
CA GLY A 98 15.87 -16.85 19.86
C GLY A 98 15.23 -15.53 20.28
N GLU A 99 14.38 -14.99 19.40
CA GLU A 99 13.68 -13.72 19.61
C GLU A 99 12.31 -13.74 18.94
N VAL A 100 11.30 -13.16 19.58
CA VAL A 100 10.04 -12.77 18.92
C VAL A 100 9.98 -11.25 18.91
N VAL A 101 9.86 -10.68 17.71
CA VAL A 101 9.69 -9.24 17.46
C VAL A 101 8.24 -9.01 17.06
N ALA A 102 7.40 -8.68 18.04
CA ALA A 102 6.04 -8.23 17.79
C ALA A 102 6.02 -6.73 17.47
N LEU A 103 5.64 -6.38 16.24
CA LEU A 103 5.42 -5.00 15.82
C LEU A 103 3.95 -4.61 15.93
N LEU A 104 3.70 -3.32 16.16
CA LEU A 104 2.34 -2.77 16.13
C LEU A 104 1.90 -2.54 14.68
N GLY A 105 0.69 -3.00 14.36
CA GLY A 105 -0.08 -2.59 13.20
C GLY A 105 -1.09 -1.51 13.54
N ASN A 106 -1.90 -1.10 12.56
CA ASN A 106 -2.92 -0.10 12.80
C ASN A 106 -4.05 -0.62 13.70
N HIS A 107 -4.37 -1.91 13.67
CA HIS A 107 -5.43 -2.47 14.50
C HIS A 107 -5.02 -2.54 15.99
N GLU A 108 -3.75 -2.78 16.32
CA GLU A 108 -3.27 -2.63 17.70
C GLU A 108 -3.37 -1.18 18.17
N ALA A 109 -2.92 -0.23 17.35
CA ALA A 109 -3.00 1.19 17.68
C ALA A 109 -4.46 1.67 17.81
N MET A 110 -5.36 1.19 16.95
CA MET A 110 -6.78 1.50 17.01
C MET A 110 -7.42 1.01 18.31
N ASN A 111 -7.14 -0.23 18.74
CA ASN A 111 -7.66 -0.77 20.00
C ASN A 111 -7.13 -0.01 21.24
N ILE A 112 -5.87 0.45 21.21
CA ILE A 112 -5.27 1.29 22.27
C ILE A 112 -5.84 2.72 22.26
N MET A 113 -6.29 3.22 21.11
CA MET A 113 -6.97 4.52 20.94
C MET A 113 -8.51 4.44 21.07
N PRO A 114 -9.04 3.37 21.66
CA PRO A 114 -10.41 2.85 21.48
C PRO A 114 -11.16 3.28 20.20
N ASP A 115 -10.60 2.99 19.03
CA ASP A 115 -11.28 3.04 17.73
C ASP A 115 -11.68 1.63 17.32
N LEU A 116 -12.88 1.21 17.72
CA LEU A 116 -13.30 -0.21 17.72
C LEU A 116 -14.17 -0.59 16.52
N ARG A 117 -14.10 0.18 15.42
CA ARG A 117 -14.97 0.01 14.24
C ARG A 117 -14.81 -1.33 13.51
N TYR A 118 -13.74 -2.08 13.79
CA TYR A 118 -13.44 -3.35 13.11
C TYR A 118 -13.47 -4.56 14.05
N VAL A 119 -13.71 -4.36 15.35
CA VAL A 119 -13.82 -5.43 16.34
C VAL A 119 -15.09 -6.24 16.05
N ALA A 120 -14.98 -7.57 16.02
CA ALA A 120 -16.12 -8.46 15.85
C ALA A 120 -16.89 -8.68 17.16
N ASP A 121 -18.18 -9.03 17.08
CA ASP A 121 -19.01 -9.30 18.27
C ASP A 121 -18.44 -10.45 19.13
N GLU A 122 -17.89 -11.48 18.48
CA GLU A 122 -17.24 -12.59 19.16
C GLU A 122 -15.93 -12.17 19.88
N GLU A 123 -15.21 -11.21 19.30
CA GLU A 123 -14.01 -10.65 19.92
C GLU A 123 -14.39 -9.82 21.15
N PHE A 124 -15.44 -8.99 21.08
CA PHE A 124 -15.99 -8.33 22.28
C PHE A 124 -16.38 -9.34 23.35
N ALA A 125 -17.08 -10.40 22.97
CA ALA A 125 -17.56 -11.42 23.92
C ALA A 125 -16.42 -12.08 24.70
N ALA A 126 -15.22 -12.18 24.12
CA ALA A 126 -14.03 -12.71 24.80
C ALA A 126 -13.58 -11.86 26.01
N PHE A 127 -14.07 -10.62 26.15
CA PHE A 127 -13.75 -9.69 27.24
C PHE A 127 -14.91 -9.42 28.21
N ILE A 128 -15.99 -10.21 28.14
CA ILE A 128 -17.08 -10.18 29.14
C ILE A 128 -16.56 -10.37 30.57
N PRO A 129 -15.61 -11.28 30.87
CA PRO A 129 -15.10 -11.45 32.23
C PRO A 129 -14.44 -10.20 32.82
N GLU A 130 -13.84 -9.37 31.98
CA GLU A 130 -13.20 -8.10 32.34
C GLU A 130 -14.20 -6.92 32.41
N GLU A 131 -15.44 -7.10 31.93
CA GLU A 131 -16.45 -6.04 31.88
C GLU A 131 -17.14 -5.80 33.24
N SER A 132 -16.90 -4.62 33.82
CA SER A 132 -17.57 -4.20 35.04
C SER A 132 -19.08 -4.00 34.82
N SER A 133 -19.90 -4.85 35.44
CA SER A 133 -21.36 -4.74 35.37
C SER A 133 -21.88 -3.41 35.94
N SER A 134 -21.22 -2.86 36.97
CA SER A 134 -21.60 -1.57 37.56
C SER A 134 -21.32 -0.41 36.59
N TYR A 135 -20.18 -0.45 35.90
CA TYR A 135 -19.82 0.54 34.90
C TYR A 135 -20.73 0.47 33.68
N ARG A 136 -21.00 -0.72 33.14
CA ARG A 136 -21.94 -0.93 32.04
C ARG A 136 -23.33 -0.36 32.37
N ASN A 137 -23.83 -0.63 33.58
CA ASN A 137 -25.11 -0.10 34.05
C ASN A 137 -25.11 1.43 34.18
N LYS A 138 -23.98 2.04 34.58
CA LYS A 138 -23.82 3.51 34.59
C LYS A 138 -23.91 4.07 33.17
N VAL A 139 -23.17 3.52 32.22
CA VAL A 139 -23.19 3.98 30.82
C VAL A 139 -24.57 3.76 30.18
N TYR A 140 -25.27 2.67 30.52
CA TYR A 140 -26.64 2.43 30.07
C TYR A 140 -27.62 3.50 30.57
N LYS A 141 -27.54 3.89 31.85
CA LYS A 141 -28.36 4.99 32.40
C LYS A 141 -28.07 6.33 31.72
N ASP A 142 -26.79 6.63 31.48
CA ASP A 142 -26.38 7.84 30.76
C ASP A 142 -26.90 7.85 29.32
N PHE A 143 -26.88 6.70 28.65
CA PHE A 143 -27.45 6.50 27.31
C PHE A 143 -28.96 6.73 27.30
N LEU A 144 -29.72 6.14 28.23
CA LEU A 144 -31.17 6.37 28.33
C LEU A 144 -31.49 7.86 28.50
N GLN A 145 -30.75 8.53 29.39
CA GLN A 145 -30.95 9.96 29.65
C GLN A 145 -30.65 10.81 28.41
N TYR A 146 -29.50 10.59 27.77
CA TYR A 146 -29.08 11.39 26.63
C TYR A 146 -29.94 11.15 25.38
N SER A 147 -30.29 9.89 25.12
CA SER A 147 -31.15 9.51 24.00
C SER A 147 -32.64 9.72 24.28
N ARG A 148 -33.03 10.20 25.47
CA ARG A 148 -34.42 10.40 25.92
C ARG A 148 -35.28 9.14 25.71
N ARG A 149 -34.73 8.00 26.14
CA ARG A 149 -35.34 6.68 26.00
C ARG A 149 -35.84 6.15 27.34
N ASP A 150 -36.95 5.43 27.31
CA ASP A 150 -37.43 4.66 28.45
C ASP A 150 -36.59 3.40 28.66
N ASP A 151 -36.51 2.92 29.89
CA ASP A 151 -35.85 1.66 30.23
C ASP A 151 -36.73 0.47 29.83
N ASN A 152 -36.45 -0.11 28.66
CA ASN A 152 -37.18 -1.25 28.12
C ASN A 152 -36.26 -2.11 27.22
N SER A 153 -36.77 -3.25 26.74
CA SER A 153 -36.02 -4.18 25.91
C SER A 153 -35.48 -3.53 24.63
N ALA A 154 -36.27 -2.73 23.93
CA ALA A 154 -35.84 -2.06 22.70
C ALA A 154 -34.68 -1.07 22.94
N SER A 155 -34.72 -0.32 24.04
CA SER A 155 -33.60 0.54 24.44
C SER A 155 -32.34 -0.26 24.76
N LYS A 156 -32.50 -1.42 25.43
CA LYS A 156 -31.39 -2.32 25.74
C LYS A 156 -30.78 -2.94 24.50
N ASP A 157 -31.60 -3.29 23.50
CA ASP A 157 -31.13 -3.82 22.22
C ASP A 157 -30.28 -2.79 21.47
N VAL A 158 -30.73 -1.53 21.40
CA VAL A 158 -29.94 -0.47 20.76
C VAL A 158 -28.66 -0.15 21.55
N PHE A 159 -28.71 -0.21 22.88
CA PHE A 159 -27.51 -0.09 23.69
C PHE A 159 -26.50 -1.20 23.39
N ASN A 160 -26.96 -2.45 23.28
CA ASN A 160 -26.11 -3.59 22.97
C ASN A 160 -25.57 -3.56 21.53
N GLN A 161 -26.28 -2.93 20.59
CA GLN A 161 -25.75 -2.68 19.24
C GLN A 161 -24.63 -1.64 19.23
N LEU A 162 -24.71 -0.61 20.09
CA LEU A 162 -23.65 0.40 20.23
C LEU A 162 -22.48 -0.10 21.08
N TYR A 163 -22.78 -0.93 22.08
CA TYR A 163 -21.84 -1.49 23.04
C TYR A 163 -22.10 -2.98 23.21
N PRO A 164 -21.61 -3.83 22.30
CA PRO A 164 -21.71 -5.28 22.43
C PRO A 164 -21.24 -5.77 23.82
N PRO A 165 -21.79 -6.88 24.35
CA PRO A 165 -21.31 -7.45 25.61
C PRO A 165 -19.79 -7.66 25.59
N GLY A 166 -19.09 -7.18 26.62
CA GLY A 166 -17.62 -7.20 26.67
C GLY A 166 -16.92 -5.98 26.07
N TYR A 167 -17.65 -5.04 25.43
CA TYR A 167 -17.10 -3.77 24.91
C TYR A 167 -16.25 -3.03 25.95
N PHE A 168 -16.76 -2.82 27.16
CA PHE A 168 -16.02 -2.04 28.16
C PHE A 168 -14.87 -2.85 28.77
N GLY A 169 -14.99 -4.19 28.81
CA GLY A 169 -13.90 -5.07 29.22
C GLY A 169 -12.72 -5.02 28.23
N LEU A 170 -13.01 -4.97 26.93
CA LEU A 170 -12.00 -4.80 25.88
C LEU A 170 -11.32 -3.44 26.01
N VAL A 171 -12.08 -2.34 26.10
CA VAL A 171 -11.52 -0.99 26.29
C VAL A 171 -10.58 -0.94 27.50
N GLU A 172 -10.95 -1.56 28.61
CA GLU A 172 -10.11 -1.62 29.81
C GLU A 172 -8.85 -2.46 29.59
N ALA A 173 -8.98 -3.63 28.95
CA ALA A 173 -7.86 -4.53 28.70
C ALA A 173 -6.77 -3.93 27.78
N PHE A 174 -7.17 -3.07 26.84
CA PHE A 174 -6.29 -2.35 25.92
C PHE A 174 -5.91 -0.93 26.37
N SER A 175 -6.45 -0.44 27.48
CA SER A 175 -6.04 0.83 28.08
C SER A 175 -4.54 0.83 28.44
N PRO A 176 -3.89 1.99 28.64
CA PRO A 176 -2.47 2.03 29.01
C PRO A 176 -2.12 1.22 30.27
N ASP A 177 -3.07 1.10 31.21
CA ASP A 177 -2.95 0.31 32.44
C ASP A 177 -3.59 -1.09 32.32
N GLY A 178 -4.11 -1.44 31.14
CA GLY A 178 -4.68 -2.74 30.83
C GLY A 178 -3.62 -3.83 30.65
N TYR A 179 -4.05 -5.10 30.70
CA TYR A 179 -3.16 -6.24 30.53
C TYR A 179 -2.47 -6.25 29.16
N TYR A 180 -3.25 -6.15 28.08
CA TYR A 180 -2.73 -6.12 26.71
C TYR A 180 -2.14 -4.75 26.37
N GLY A 181 -2.76 -3.65 26.82
CA GLY A 181 -2.27 -2.30 26.56
C GLY A 181 -0.84 -2.07 27.08
N ARG A 182 -0.52 -2.51 28.30
CA ARG A 182 0.86 -2.47 28.83
C ARG A 182 1.85 -3.25 27.96
N TRP A 183 1.45 -4.41 27.47
CA TRP A 183 2.32 -5.22 26.62
C TRP A 183 2.54 -4.55 25.26
N LEU A 184 1.47 -4.08 24.61
CA LEU A 184 1.52 -3.44 23.30
C LEU A 184 2.25 -2.09 23.30
N LEU A 185 2.05 -1.26 24.32
CA LEU A 185 2.73 0.04 24.43
C LEU A 185 4.25 -0.08 24.60
N ASN A 186 4.77 -1.27 24.87
CA ASN A 186 6.21 -1.56 24.90
C ASN A 186 6.75 -2.10 23.56
N LYS A 187 5.91 -2.22 22.52
CA LYS A 187 6.32 -2.73 21.21
C LYS A 187 6.86 -1.65 20.29
N ASP A 188 7.56 -2.11 19.28
CA ASP A 188 8.11 -1.29 18.20
C ASP A 188 7.10 -1.22 17.04
N VAL A 189 7.24 -0.22 16.17
CA VAL A 189 6.51 -0.12 14.89
C VAL A 189 7.38 -0.45 13.69
N ILE A 190 8.70 -0.38 13.87
CA ILE A 190 9.69 -0.66 12.84
C ILE A 190 10.88 -1.39 13.48
N ARG A 191 11.39 -2.41 12.80
CA ARG A 191 12.58 -3.14 13.26
C ARG A 191 13.44 -3.61 12.11
N THR A 192 14.76 -3.50 12.25
CA THR A 192 15.71 -4.07 11.30
C THR A 192 16.37 -5.32 11.88
N VAL A 193 16.12 -6.46 11.24
CA VAL A 193 16.66 -7.78 11.61
C VAL A 193 17.46 -8.31 10.42
N ASN A 194 18.71 -8.72 10.65
CA ASN A 194 19.58 -9.30 9.61
C ASN A 194 19.65 -8.47 8.31
N GLY A 195 19.72 -7.14 8.45
CA GLY A 195 19.81 -6.20 7.34
C GLY A 195 18.51 -6.01 6.54
N ARG A 196 17.36 -6.45 7.06
CA ARG A 196 16.03 -6.25 6.46
C ARG A 196 15.14 -5.53 7.45
N THR A 197 14.35 -4.58 6.96
CA THR A 197 13.47 -3.74 7.78
C THR A 197 12.03 -4.22 7.65
N PHE A 198 11.34 -4.30 8.78
CA PHE A 198 9.96 -4.73 8.90
C PHE A 198 9.14 -3.58 9.48
N VAL A 199 8.01 -3.28 8.86
CA VAL A 199 7.06 -2.23 9.27
C VAL A 199 5.68 -2.59 8.74
N HIS A 200 4.62 -2.32 9.49
CA HIS A 200 3.29 -2.79 9.11
C HIS A 200 2.76 -2.18 7.80
N GLY A 201 2.69 -0.85 7.67
CA GLY A 201 2.16 -0.19 6.47
C GLY A 201 3.24 0.11 5.43
N GLY A 202 4.19 0.97 5.80
CA GLY A 202 5.24 1.44 4.89
C GLY A 202 5.96 2.67 5.40
N ILE A 203 6.87 3.21 4.59
CA ILE A 203 7.70 4.38 4.93
C ILE A 203 7.44 5.47 3.89
N SER A 204 6.83 6.57 4.36
CA SER A 204 6.52 7.74 3.53
C SER A 204 7.68 8.73 3.47
N GLN A 205 7.67 9.62 2.47
CA GLN A 205 8.64 10.71 2.40
C GLN A 205 8.54 11.62 3.64
N GLN A 206 7.32 11.93 4.08
CA GLN A 206 7.07 12.78 5.24
C GLN A 206 7.64 12.19 6.53
N LEU A 207 7.61 10.86 6.67
CA LEU A 207 8.23 10.16 7.80
C LEU A 207 9.76 10.24 7.74
N LEU A 208 10.35 10.11 6.54
CA LEU A 208 11.79 10.24 6.32
C LEU A 208 12.29 11.66 6.56
N ASP A 209 11.49 12.67 6.24
CA ASP A 209 11.83 14.08 6.43
C ASP A 209 11.98 14.46 7.92
N LEU A 210 11.44 13.66 8.84
CA LEU A 210 11.69 13.80 10.28
C LEU A 210 13.13 13.45 10.68
N GLY A 211 13.86 12.70 9.85
CA GLY A 211 15.25 12.30 10.10
C GLY A 211 15.46 11.38 11.31
N LEU A 212 14.41 10.74 11.82
CA LEU A 212 14.47 9.89 13.03
C LEU A 212 15.11 8.54 12.71
N SER A 213 16.07 8.11 13.55
CA SER A 213 16.55 6.73 13.55
C SER A 213 15.47 5.74 13.98
N GLU A 214 15.66 4.44 13.71
CA GLU A 214 14.72 3.38 14.12
C GLU A 214 14.31 3.48 15.62
N PRO A 215 15.23 3.59 16.61
CA PRO A 215 14.84 3.73 18.01
C PRO A 215 14.06 5.03 18.32
N GLN A 216 14.41 6.13 17.65
CA GLN A 216 13.73 7.42 17.85
C GLN A 216 12.31 7.39 17.28
N LEU A 217 12.13 6.74 16.13
CA LEU A 217 10.82 6.58 15.51
C LEU A 217 9.92 5.70 16.38
N ASN A 218 10.43 4.55 16.84
CA ASN A 218 9.71 3.68 17.77
C ASN A 218 9.33 4.40 19.07
N GLN A 219 10.27 5.16 19.66
CA GLN A 219 9.99 5.94 20.86
C GLN A 219 8.93 7.01 20.63
N ARG A 220 9.05 7.78 19.54
CA ARG A 220 8.09 8.82 19.21
C ARG A 220 6.68 8.24 18.98
N PHE A 221 6.59 7.10 18.30
CA PHE A 221 5.32 6.44 18.09
C PHE A 221 4.69 5.99 19.43
N ARG A 222 5.48 5.36 20.32
CA ARG A 222 5.01 4.97 21.66
C ARG A 222 4.54 6.15 22.49
N ASP A 223 5.29 7.25 22.48
CA ASP A 223 4.95 8.47 23.22
C ASP A 223 3.61 9.04 22.74
N ASP A 224 3.46 9.18 21.41
CA ASP A 224 2.24 9.71 20.80
C ASP A 224 1.03 8.79 21.09
N LEU A 225 1.19 7.47 20.94
CA LEU A 225 0.11 6.51 21.20
C LEU A 225 -0.29 6.47 22.68
N THR A 226 0.69 6.45 23.59
CA THR A 226 0.44 6.47 25.04
C THR A 226 -0.27 7.75 25.45
N GLN A 227 0.19 8.90 24.95
CA GLN A 227 -0.42 10.19 25.24
C GLN A 227 -1.86 10.26 24.72
N TYR A 228 -2.11 9.82 23.48
CA TYR A 228 -3.47 9.76 22.93
C TYR A 228 -4.38 8.92 23.82
N ALA A 229 -3.98 7.69 24.15
CA ALA A 229 -4.78 6.75 24.92
C ALA A 229 -5.06 7.27 26.33
N THR A 230 -4.04 7.81 27.00
CA THR A 230 -4.17 8.39 28.35
C THR A 230 -5.17 9.54 28.36
N LEU A 231 -5.01 10.47 27.43
CA LEU A 231 -5.89 11.62 27.31
C LEU A 231 -7.32 11.21 26.94
N TYR A 232 -7.51 10.18 26.11
CA TYR A 232 -8.83 9.63 25.84
C TYR A 232 -9.55 9.21 27.13
N HIS A 233 -8.89 8.42 27.99
CA HIS A 233 -9.48 7.97 29.25
C HIS A 233 -9.74 9.14 30.20
N ASP A 234 -8.83 10.12 30.29
CA ASP A 234 -9.04 11.36 31.05
C ASP A 234 -10.34 12.09 30.62
N PHE A 235 -10.62 12.15 29.32
CA PHE A 235 -11.83 12.81 28.80
C PHE A 235 -13.10 11.97 28.97
N ILE A 236 -13.00 10.64 28.96
CA ILE A 236 -14.11 9.75 29.33
C ILE A 236 -14.48 9.97 30.80
N ASP A 237 -13.49 9.98 31.70
CA ASP A 237 -13.71 10.17 33.13
C ASP A 237 -14.24 11.57 33.48
N ALA A 238 -13.79 12.58 32.75
CA ALA A 238 -14.31 13.94 32.85
C ALA A 238 -15.70 14.14 32.23
N GLY A 239 -16.27 13.10 31.61
CA GLY A 239 -17.57 13.11 30.92
C GLY A 239 -17.60 13.96 29.64
N LEU A 240 -16.43 14.29 29.08
CA LEU A 240 -16.26 15.11 27.88
C LEU A 240 -16.30 14.27 26.60
N PHE A 241 -15.86 13.02 26.67
CA PHE A 241 -16.02 12.04 25.60
C PHE A 241 -17.16 11.07 25.88
N LYS A 242 -17.70 10.53 24.78
CA LYS A 242 -18.50 9.32 24.78
C LYS A 242 -17.71 8.24 24.05
N HIS A 243 -17.87 7.00 24.51
CA HIS A 243 -17.15 5.85 23.95
C HIS A 243 -17.36 5.70 22.44
N TYR A 244 -18.57 5.97 21.93
CA TYR A 244 -18.90 5.90 20.51
C TYR A 244 -18.37 7.06 19.65
N PHE A 245 -17.78 8.11 20.23
CA PHE A 245 -17.22 9.20 19.43
C PHE A 245 -16.07 8.66 18.58
N SER A 246 -16.14 8.89 17.28
CA SER A 246 -15.04 8.66 16.34
C SER A 246 -13.85 9.59 16.64
N LYS A 247 -12.66 9.25 16.11
CA LYS A 247 -11.48 10.12 16.20
C LYS A 247 -11.77 11.55 15.73
N GLY A 248 -12.56 11.72 14.68
CA GLY A 248 -12.97 13.03 14.15
C GLY A 248 -13.88 13.80 15.11
N GLU A 249 -14.91 13.15 15.66
CA GLU A 249 -15.83 13.77 16.62
C GLU A 249 -15.12 14.17 17.91
N ARG A 250 -14.19 13.35 18.40
CA ARG A 250 -13.34 13.67 19.57
C ARG A 250 -12.61 15.00 19.36
N LYS A 251 -11.99 15.19 18.20
CA LYS A 251 -11.32 16.45 17.85
C LYS A 251 -12.30 17.62 17.78
N GLN A 252 -13.44 17.43 17.11
CA GLN A 252 -14.45 18.49 16.95
C GLN A 252 -15.01 18.93 18.31
N VAL A 253 -15.31 17.98 19.20
CA VAL A 253 -15.81 18.27 20.55
C VAL A 253 -14.78 19.07 21.34
N LEU A 254 -13.51 18.66 21.35
CA LEU A 254 -12.47 19.41 22.07
C LEU A 254 -12.21 20.79 21.46
N GLN A 255 -12.22 20.92 20.14
CA GLN A 255 -12.07 22.22 19.46
C GLN A 255 -13.23 23.16 19.85
N ALA A 256 -14.47 22.69 19.76
CA ALA A 256 -15.66 23.47 20.14
C ALA A 256 -15.65 23.84 21.64
N LEU A 257 -15.10 22.99 22.51
CA LEU A 257 -14.90 23.28 23.93
C LEU A 257 -13.83 24.36 24.17
N LEU A 258 -12.70 24.30 23.46
CA LEU A 258 -11.62 25.30 23.54
C LEU A 258 -12.07 26.67 23.01
N ASP A 259 -12.84 26.67 21.92
CA ASP A 259 -13.39 27.88 21.30
C ASP A 259 -14.58 28.49 22.09
N GLY A 260 -15.00 27.84 23.19
CA GLY A 260 -16.09 28.31 24.05
C GLY A 260 -17.49 28.13 23.47
N GLN A 261 -17.64 27.35 22.40
CA GLN A 261 -18.92 27.03 21.75
C GLN A 261 -19.75 26.05 22.60
N ILE A 262 -19.08 25.15 23.31
CA ILE A 262 -19.70 24.21 24.26
C ILE A 262 -19.30 24.62 25.69
N LYS A 263 -20.28 24.81 26.58
CA LYS A 263 -20.03 25.10 28.00
C LYS A 263 -19.99 23.80 28.80
N SER A 264 -18.84 23.49 29.42
CA SER A 264 -18.72 22.38 30.38
C SER A 264 -18.04 22.82 31.67
N ARG A 265 -18.62 22.45 32.82
CA ARG A 265 -18.03 22.74 34.15
C ARG A 265 -16.71 21.98 34.36
N SER A 266 -16.53 20.80 33.77
CA SER A 266 -15.30 20.01 33.90
C SER A 266 -14.10 20.63 33.16
N LEU A 267 -14.33 21.46 32.15
CA LEU A 267 -13.28 22.10 31.35
C LEU A 267 -12.82 23.46 31.89
N ASN A 268 -13.48 24.00 32.92
CA ASN A 268 -13.12 25.31 33.49
C ASN A 268 -11.78 25.31 34.23
N THR A 269 -11.14 24.16 34.42
CA THR A 269 -9.81 24.07 35.01
C THR A 269 -8.73 24.31 33.95
N ARG A 270 -7.71 25.09 34.31
CA ARG A 270 -6.53 25.33 33.46
C ARG A 270 -5.86 24.01 33.03
N ASN A 271 -5.91 22.98 33.88
CA ASN A 271 -5.37 21.66 33.60
C ASN A 271 -6.10 20.95 32.45
N MET A 272 -7.44 20.94 32.46
CA MET A 272 -8.23 20.24 31.44
C MET A 272 -8.12 20.91 30.06
N ARG A 273 -8.01 22.25 30.01
CA ARG A 273 -7.71 22.96 28.76
C ARG A 273 -6.38 22.55 28.16
N LYS A 274 -5.32 22.47 28.97
CA LYS A 274 -4.00 22.01 28.51
C LYS A 274 -4.05 20.58 27.96
N LYS A 275 -4.75 19.67 28.65
CA LYS A 275 -4.97 18.31 28.15
C LYS A 275 -5.68 18.29 26.79
N ALA A 276 -6.66 19.18 26.58
CA ALA A 276 -7.38 19.25 25.31
C ALA A 276 -6.49 19.75 24.16
N GLU A 277 -5.66 20.76 24.40
CA GLU A 277 -4.65 21.22 23.43
C GLU A 277 -3.67 20.08 23.07
N GLN A 278 -3.16 19.37 24.07
CA GLN A 278 -2.27 18.22 23.87
C GLN A 278 -2.92 17.09 23.07
N PHE A 279 -4.21 16.81 23.32
CA PHE A 279 -4.93 15.79 22.57
C PHE A 279 -5.08 16.17 21.09
N LEU A 280 -5.39 17.43 20.79
CA LEU A 280 -5.50 17.89 19.41
C LEU A 280 -4.16 17.77 18.67
N GLU A 281 -3.05 18.13 19.33
CA GLU A 281 -1.70 17.98 18.79
C GLU A 281 -1.37 16.51 18.47
N VAL A 282 -1.55 15.61 19.45
CA VAL A 282 -1.20 14.19 19.25
C VAL A 282 -2.14 13.47 18.29
N ALA A 283 -3.42 13.85 18.26
CA ALA A 283 -4.39 13.28 17.32
C ALA A 283 -4.02 13.56 15.84
N ASP A 284 -3.31 14.66 15.60
CA ASP A 284 -2.77 15.07 14.29
C ASP A 284 -1.30 14.71 14.06
N SER A 285 -0.68 13.98 15.01
CA SER A 285 0.66 13.47 14.80
C SER A 285 0.72 12.60 13.54
N ILE A 286 1.75 12.84 12.72
CA ILE A 286 2.05 12.03 11.53
C ILE A 286 2.09 10.54 11.84
N MET A 287 2.56 10.16 13.03
CA MET A 287 2.61 8.77 13.50
C MET A 287 1.24 8.07 13.47
N LEU A 288 0.16 8.83 13.69
CA LEU A 288 -1.21 8.34 13.81
C LEU A 288 -2.09 8.73 12.60
N THR A 289 -1.46 9.03 11.46
CA THR A 289 -2.12 9.43 10.20
C THR A 289 -1.83 8.43 9.08
N THR A 290 -2.45 8.63 7.91
CA THR A 290 -2.22 7.81 6.70
C THR A 290 -0.80 7.89 6.14
N PHE A 291 0.03 8.84 6.60
CA PHE A 291 1.45 8.94 6.24
C PHE A 291 2.38 8.29 7.28
N GLY A 292 1.81 7.80 8.39
CA GLY A 292 2.53 7.13 9.46
C GLY A 292 2.93 5.69 9.09
N PRO A 293 3.84 5.09 9.89
CA PRO A 293 4.47 3.81 9.55
C PRO A 293 3.49 2.63 9.44
N ILE A 294 2.36 2.68 10.15
CA ILE A 294 1.38 1.59 10.21
C ILE A 294 0.16 1.80 9.29
N TRP A 295 0.10 2.89 8.53
CA TRP A 295 -1.02 3.16 7.61
C TRP A 295 -0.61 3.45 6.18
N TYR A 296 0.67 3.77 5.94
CA TYR A 296 1.11 4.26 4.65
C TYR A 296 1.03 3.20 3.55
N ARG A 297 0.25 3.48 2.50
CA ARG A 297 0.06 2.58 1.35
C ARG A 297 0.77 3.02 0.07
N GLY A 298 1.53 4.12 0.12
CA GLY A 298 2.18 4.67 -1.07
C GLY A 298 3.23 3.72 -1.67
N ASN A 299 4.03 3.05 -0.82
CA ASN A 299 5.00 2.03 -1.28
C ASN A 299 4.33 0.88 -2.08
N ILE A 300 3.03 0.64 -1.86
CA ILE A 300 2.24 -0.45 -2.47
C ILE A 300 1.43 0.02 -3.69
N TYR A 301 0.87 1.24 -3.69
CA TYR A 301 -0.02 1.67 -4.78
C TYR A 301 0.65 2.61 -5.76
N CYS A 302 1.61 3.42 -5.32
CA CYS A 302 2.22 4.42 -6.18
C CYS A 302 3.07 3.78 -7.28
N HIS A 303 3.11 4.47 -8.41
CA HIS A 303 3.79 4.01 -9.59
C HIS A 303 5.27 3.77 -9.27
N ALA A 304 5.81 2.60 -9.64
CA ALA A 304 7.16 2.24 -9.19
C ALA A 304 8.23 3.25 -9.62
N TYR A 305 8.02 3.92 -10.76
CA TYR A 305 8.96 4.93 -11.26
C TYR A 305 9.05 6.21 -10.45
N SER A 306 8.05 6.55 -9.64
CA SER A 306 8.14 7.68 -8.70
C SER A 306 8.51 7.21 -7.31
N GLU A 307 7.87 6.12 -6.86
CA GLU A 307 7.98 5.63 -5.49
C GLU A 307 9.35 5.01 -5.17
N GLN A 308 10.11 4.57 -6.19
CA GLN A 308 11.44 4.00 -6.00
C GLN A 308 12.39 4.94 -5.24
N LYS A 309 12.24 6.26 -5.42
CA LYS A 309 13.07 7.26 -4.72
C LYS A 309 12.90 7.17 -3.20
N VAL A 310 11.64 7.12 -2.75
CA VAL A 310 11.25 7.06 -1.34
C VAL A 310 11.76 5.76 -0.73
N LEU A 311 11.51 4.63 -1.41
CA LEU A 311 11.99 3.32 -0.96
C LEU A 311 13.52 3.27 -0.86
N ASP A 312 14.24 3.75 -1.87
CA ASP A 312 15.71 3.76 -1.86
C ASP A 312 16.27 4.66 -0.75
N GLN A 313 15.60 5.78 -0.43
CA GLN A 313 15.95 6.63 0.70
C GLN A 313 15.71 5.91 2.03
N ALA A 314 14.56 5.23 2.18
CA ALA A 314 14.25 4.45 3.37
C ALA A 314 15.28 3.35 3.62
N LEU A 315 15.61 2.56 2.60
CA LEU A 315 16.61 1.49 2.70
C LEU A 315 17.99 2.02 3.11
N ARG A 316 18.44 3.16 2.54
CA ARG A 316 19.70 3.79 2.97
C ARG A 316 19.63 4.30 4.42
N HIS A 317 18.53 4.96 4.78
CA HIS A 317 18.34 5.56 6.10
C HIS A 317 18.38 4.52 7.22
N PHE A 318 17.70 3.38 7.01
CA PHE A 318 17.66 2.28 7.97
C PHE A 318 18.77 1.23 7.76
N LYS A 319 19.74 1.50 6.86
CA LYS A 319 20.86 0.59 6.53
C LYS A 319 20.37 -0.83 6.19
N SER A 320 19.32 -0.88 5.40
CA SER A 320 18.57 -2.08 5.07
C SER A 320 18.68 -2.40 3.58
N LYS A 321 18.67 -3.68 3.22
CA LYS A 321 18.67 -4.14 1.83
C LYS A 321 17.27 -4.39 1.28
N GLN A 322 16.29 -4.59 2.16
CA GLN A 322 14.93 -4.97 1.80
C GLN A 322 13.93 -4.51 2.87
N LEU A 323 12.78 -4.03 2.43
CA LEU A 323 11.64 -3.67 3.26
C LEU A 323 10.56 -4.76 3.16
N LEU A 324 9.98 -5.17 4.28
CA LEU A 324 8.86 -6.11 4.33
C LEU A 324 7.67 -5.45 5.03
N VAL A 325 6.49 -5.53 4.41
CA VAL A 325 5.27 -4.87 4.88
C VAL A 325 4.04 -5.79 4.85
N GLY A 326 3.06 -5.48 5.68
CA GLY A 326 1.73 -6.10 5.74
C GLY A 326 0.64 -5.15 5.20
N HIS A 327 -0.48 -5.04 5.93
CA HIS A 327 -1.55 -4.02 5.85
C HIS A 327 -2.45 -4.02 4.61
N THR A 328 -1.88 -4.36 3.45
CA THR A 328 -2.51 -4.18 2.15
C THR A 328 -2.48 -5.48 1.38
N PRO A 329 -3.54 -6.29 1.48
CA PRO A 329 -3.56 -7.58 0.83
C PRO A 329 -3.81 -7.36 -0.66
N ASP A 330 -2.91 -7.88 -1.49
CA ASP A 330 -3.05 -7.83 -2.94
C ASP A 330 -4.27 -8.64 -3.41
N LYS A 331 -4.83 -8.31 -4.60
CA LYS A 331 -5.96 -9.06 -5.18
C LYS A 331 -5.63 -10.53 -5.43
N SER A 332 -4.38 -10.85 -5.73
CA SER A 332 -3.96 -12.24 -5.92
C SER A 332 -3.84 -13.03 -4.61
N ARG A 333 -3.83 -12.36 -3.45
CA ARG A 333 -3.67 -13.01 -2.13
C ARG A 333 -2.38 -13.82 -1.99
N LEU A 334 -1.36 -13.47 -2.76
CA LEU A 334 -0.03 -14.10 -2.74
C LEU A 334 1.02 -13.07 -2.36
N VAL A 335 2.12 -13.54 -1.76
CA VAL A 335 3.27 -12.69 -1.42
C VAL A 335 3.85 -12.07 -2.69
N ARG A 336 4.09 -10.76 -2.66
CA ARG A 336 4.55 -10.00 -3.83
C ARG A 336 5.90 -9.35 -3.61
N SER A 337 6.64 -9.17 -4.69
CA SER A 337 7.91 -8.45 -4.72
C SER A 337 7.86 -7.25 -5.66
N ARG A 338 8.20 -6.08 -5.12
CA ARG A 338 8.30 -4.80 -5.85
C ARG A 338 9.73 -4.29 -5.90
N PHE A 339 10.00 -3.45 -6.90
CA PHE A 339 11.25 -2.70 -7.05
C PHE A 339 12.51 -3.59 -7.07
N ASP A 340 12.51 -4.63 -7.92
CA ASP A 340 13.60 -5.60 -8.02
C ASP A 340 13.94 -6.27 -6.67
N ASN A 341 12.91 -6.81 -5.99
CA ASN A 341 13.02 -7.45 -4.67
C ASN A 341 13.40 -6.54 -3.49
N LYS A 342 13.42 -5.22 -3.66
CA LYS A 342 13.67 -4.27 -2.56
C LYS A 342 12.51 -4.17 -1.58
N LEU A 343 11.29 -4.51 -2.00
CA LEU A 343 10.09 -4.49 -1.15
C LEU A 343 9.31 -5.80 -1.29
N ILE A 344 8.94 -6.41 -0.16
CA ILE A 344 8.07 -7.58 -0.10
C ILE A 344 6.74 -7.19 0.54
N LEU A 345 5.64 -7.52 -0.14
CA LEU A 345 4.29 -7.41 0.40
C LEU A 345 3.88 -8.78 0.91
N LEU A 346 3.72 -8.91 2.23
CA LEU A 346 3.51 -10.17 2.92
C LEU A 346 2.04 -10.43 3.26
N ASP A 347 1.21 -9.40 3.32
CA ASP A 347 -0.20 -9.58 3.61
C ASP A 347 -0.91 -10.32 2.46
N THR A 348 -1.35 -11.53 2.79
CA THR A 348 -2.04 -12.48 1.91
C THR A 348 -3.48 -12.72 2.35
N GLY A 349 -3.96 -11.99 3.36
CA GLY A 349 -5.30 -12.15 3.94
C GLY A 349 -5.45 -13.45 4.73
N MET A 350 -4.73 -13.57 5.85
CA MET A 350 -4.71 -14.79 6.68
C MET A 350 -6.12 -15.17 7.19
N LEU A 351 -6.93 -14.20 7.60
CA LEU A 351 -8.33 -14.43 7.96
C LEU A 351 -9.18 -14.75 6.72
N ARG A 352 -9.29 -16.05 6.39
CA ARG A 352 -9.95 -16.54 5.16
C ARG A 352 -11.43 -16.16 5.08
N THR A 353 -12.14 -16.18 6.20
CA THR A 353 -13.57 -15.83 6.28
C THR A 353 -13.85 -14.38 5.86
N HIS A 354 -12.85 -13.51 5.95
CA HIS A 354 -12.98 -12.10 5.57
C HIS A 354 -12.31 -11.80 4.23
N TYR A 355 -11.08 -12.26 4.03
CA TYR A 355 -10.26 -11.86 2.88
C TYR A 355 -10.28 -12.86 1.71
N SER A 356 -10.77 -14.08 1.94
CA SER A 356 -10.63 -15.21 1.01
C SER A 356 -9.18 -15.41 0.57
N GLY A 357 -8.24 -15.23 1.51
CA GLY A 357 -6.81 -15.24 1.25
C GLY A 357 -6.14 -16.59 1.45
N HIS A 358 -4.81 -16.57 1.36
CA HIS A 358 -3.95 -17.74 1.46
C HIS A 358 -2.92 -17.54 2.59
N PRO A 359 -3.17 -18.08 3.80
CA PRO A 359 -2.28 -17.90 4.95
C PRO A 359 -0.83 -18.23 4.58
N SER A 360 0.06 -17.27 4.79
CA SER A 360 1.44 -17.36 4.36
C SER A 360 2.41 -16.82 5.41
N ALA A 361 3.63 -17.35 5.39
CA ALA A 361 4.80 -16.78 6.07
C ALA A 361 5.94 -16.59 5.07
N VAL A 362 6.91 -15.77 5.45
CA VAL A 362 8.20 -15.70 4.76
C VAL A 362 9.29 -16.25 5.68
N VAL A 363 10.13 -17.12 5.13
CA VAL A 363 11.29 -17.70 5.81
C VAL A 363 12.55 -17.18 5.13
N ILE A 364 13.41 -16.55 5.92
CA ILE A 364 14.64 -15.90 5.48
C ILE A 364 15.82 -16.62 6.14
N ASP A 365 16.66 -17.21 5.31
CA ASP A 365 17.91 -17.83 5.71
C ASP A 365 19.06 -17.12 4.99
N ASP A 366 19.89 -16.40 5.75
CA ASP A 366 20.89 -15.46 5.23
C ASP A 366 20.32 -14.47 4.19
N ASP A 367 20.65 -14.68 2.91
CA ASP A 367 20.19 -13.88 1.78
C ASP A 367 18.98 -14.49 1.06
N ASN A 368 18.67 -15.75 1.32
CA ASN A 368 17.58 -16.47 0.67
C ASN A 368 16.25 -16.17 1.36
N LEU A 369 15.26 -15.75 0.57
CA LEU A 369 13.90 -15.53 1.02
C LEU A 369 13.00 -16.55 0.33
N SER A 370 12.26 -17.32 1.12
CA SER A 370 11.26 -18.27 0.66
C SER A 370 9.89 -17.98 1.27
N VAL A 371 8.83 -18.45 0.63
CA VAL A 371 7.45 -18.31 1.08
C VAL A 371 6.94 -19.67 1.54
N VAL A 372 6.28 -19.70 2.68
CA VAL A 372 5.47 -20.83 3.13
C VAL A 372 4.03 -20.45 2.88
N ASN A 373 3.37 -21.12 1.94
CA ASN A 373 1.94 -20.94 1.66
C ASN A 373 1.22 -22.26 1.95
N ILE A 374 0.23 -22.22 2.86
CA ILE A 374 -0.40 -23.46 3.36
C ILE A 374 -1.33 -24.10 2.33
N ASP A 375 -1.86 -23.33 1.38
CA ASP A 375 -2.76 -23.82 0.33
C ASP A 375 -1.98 -24.33 -0.90
N ASN A 376 -0.79 -23.79 -1.16
CA ASN A 376 0.07 -24.19 -2.28
C ASN A 376 1.56 -24.19 -1.89
N PRO A 377 2.10 -25.33 -1.44
CA PRO A 377 3.52 -25.48 -1.09
C PRO A 377 4.50 -25.20 -2.25
N GLU A 378 4.06 -25.27 -3.51
CA GLU A 378 4.91 -24.93 -4.67
C GLU A 378 5.07 -23.41 -4.85
N ALA A 379 4.18 -22.60 -4.28
CA ALA A 379 4.27 -21.13 -4.29
C ALA A 379 5.29 -20.64 -3.25
N ASN A 380 6.55 -21.03 -3.43
CA ASN A 380 7.62 -20.88 -2.45
C ASN A 380 8.49 -19.62 -2.62
N ALA A 381 8.11 -18.70 -3.51
CA ALA A 381 8.80 -17.45 -3.75
C ALA A 381 7.79 -16.31 -3.98
N PRO A 382 8.15 -15.05 -3.62
CA PRO A 382 7.32 -13.90 -3.93
C PRO A 382 7.09 -13.75 -5.43
N LEU A 383 5.86 -13.47 -5.85
CA LEU A 383 5.56 -13.17 -7.23
C LEU A 383 5.96 -11.72 -7.56
N PRO A 384 6.52 -11.43 -8.74
CA PRO A 384 6.71 -10.06 -9.19
C PRO A 384 5.40 -9.29 -9.17
N ASP A 385 5.48 -8.06 -8.70
CA ASP A 385 4.35 -7.16 -8.58
C ASP A 385 4.30 -6.20 -9.78
N PRO A 386 3.11 -5.80 -10.27
CA PRO A 386 3.03 -4.88 -11.39
C PRO A 386 3.57 -3.48 -11.04
N VAL A 387 4.07 -2.78 -12.05
CA VAL A 387 4.65 -1.43 -11.94
C VAL A 387 3.61 -0.39 -11.44
N ARG A 388 2.32 -0.64 -11.71
CA ARG A 388 1.18 0.21 -11.33
C ARG A 388 0.04 -0.66 -10.79
N LYS A 389 -0.65 -0.21 -9.72
CA LYS A 389 -1.80 -0.90 -9.11
C LYS A 389 -2.97 0.04 -8.75
N PRO A 390 -4.19 -0.18 -9.28
CA PRO A 390 -4.52 -1.19 -10.28
C PRO A 390 -4.01 -0.80 -11.67
N LEU A 391 -3.87 -1.78 -12.57
CA LEU A 391 -3.54 -1.53 -13.97
C LEU A 391 -4.67 -0.76 -14.67
N TYR A 392 -5.93 -1.06 -14.32
CA TYR A 392 -7.15 -0.40 -14.79
C TYR A 392 -8.16 -0.22 -13.67
N PRO A 393 -9.13 0.71 -13.82
CA PRO A 393 -10.31 0.74 -12.95
C PRO A 393 -10.97 -0.64 -12.92
N ASN A 394 -11.53 -1.04 -11.77
CA ASN A 394 -12.17 -2.34 -11.56
C ASN A 394 -11.28 -3.59 -11.77
N GLY A 395 -9.96 -3.43 -11.95
CA GLY A 395 -9.03 -4.56 -12.12
C GLY A 395 -9.11 -5.27 -13.47
N LEU A 396 -9.49 -4.55 -14.52
CA LEU A 396 -9.43 -5.05 -15.89
C LEU A 396 -7.96 -5.27 -16.34
N SER A 397 -7.77 -6.03 -17.41
CA SER A 397 -6.48 -6.24 -18.07
C SER A 397 -6.57 -5.94 -19.57
N ASP A 398 -5.42 -5.73 -20.21
CA ASP A 398 -5.33 -5.58 -21.66
C ASP A 398 -5.91 -6.82 -22.38
N ASP A 399 -5.60 -8.03 -21.90
CA ASP A 399 -6.09 -9.28 -22.48
C ASP A 399 -7.61 -9.38 -22.40
N TYR A 400 -8.19 -9.05 -21.24
CA TYR A 400 -9.64 -9.01 -21.07
C TYR A 400 -10.28 -7.99 -22.02
N LEU A 401 -9.74 -6.78 -22.12
CA LEU A 401 -10.30 -5.73 -22.96
C LEU A 401 -10.18 -6.08 -24.45
N ALA A 402 -9.08 -6.69 -24.86
CA ALA A 402 -8.88 -7.19 -26.21
C ALA A 402 -9.93 -8.25 -26.56
N GLU A 403 -10.08 -9.28 -25.73
CA GLU A 403 -11.07 -10.34 -25.93
C GLU A 403 -12.50 -9.78 -25.91
N PHE A 404 -12.79 -8.87 -24.97
CA PHE A 404 -14.10 -8.26 -24.84
C PHE A 404 -14.46 -7.48 -26.11
N TYR A 405 -13.62 -6.54 -26.58
CA TYR A 405 -13.95 -5.72 -27.75
C TYR A 405 -13.93 -6.49 -29.08
N GLN A 406 -13.21 -7.61 -29.15
CA GLN A 406 -13.24 -8.50 -30.32
C GLN A 406 -14.58 -9.24 -30.45
N ASN A 407 -15.22 -9.57 -29.32
CA ASN A 407 -16.41 -10.43 -29.30
C ASN A 407 -17.72 -9.67 -28.97
N ALA A 408 -17.62 -8.50 -28.34
CA ALA A 408 -18.76 -7.70 -27.94
C ALA A 408 -19.43 -7.00 -29.12
N LYS A 409 -20.74 -6.79 -29.02
CA LYS A 409 -21.51 -6.04 -30.01
C LYS A 409 -21.62 -4.59 -29.61
N VAL A 410 -21.55 -3.69 -30.57
CA VAL A 410 -21.90 -2.28 -30.37
C VAL A 410 -23.43 -2.20 -30.19
N VAL A 411 -23.88 -1.69 -29.06
CA VAL A 411 -25.31 -1.54 -28.71
C VAL A 411 -25.77 -0.08 -28.69
N ASP A 412 -24.84 0.86 -28.60
CA ASP A 412 -25.11 2.30 -28.68
C ASP A 412 -23.89 3.03 -29.27
N SER A 413 -24.15 4.15 -29.94
CA SER A 413 -23.12 4.98 -30.58
C SER A 413 -23.51 6.45 -30.51
N LYS A 414 -22.61 7.28 -29.98
CA LYS A 414 -22.80 8.72 -29.82
C LYS A 414 -21.62 9.49 -30.42
N PRO A 415 -21.81 10.24 -31.52
CA PRO A 415 -20.83 11.22 -31.98
C PRO A 415 -20.53 12.27 -30.91
N LEU A 416 -19.26 12.61 -30.74
CA LEU A 416 -18.81 13.67 -29.84
C LEU A 416 -18.51 14.93 -30.66
N ASP A 417 -19.55 15.69 -31.01
CA ASP A 417 -19.49 16.81 -31.96
C ASP A 417 -18.70 18.03 -31.47
N ASP A 418 -18.52 18.16 -30.16
CA ASP A 418 -17.74 19.25 -29.55
C ASP A 418 -16.23 19.14 -29.85
N PHE A 419 -15.77 17.97 -30.32
CA PHE A 419 -14.37 17.75 -30.67
C PHE A 419 -14.14 17.94 -32.17
N TYR A 420 -13.04 18.61 -32.52
CA TYR A 420 -12.64 18.84 -33.92
C TYR A 420 -12.56 17.54 -34.75
N SER A 421 -12.03 16.47 -34.15
CA SER A 421 -11.87 15.16 -34.79
C SER A 421 -13.15 14.32 -34.85
N LYS A 422 -14.24 14.79 -34.24
CA LYS A 422 -15.56 14.14 -34.17
C LYS A 422 -15.48 12.62 -33.91
N PRO A 423 -14.81 12.19 -32.83
CA PRO A 423 -14.74 10.79 -32.48
C PRO A 423 -16.14 10.29 -32.05
N ILE A 424 -16.32 8.98 -32.04
CA ILE A 424 -17.60 8.35 -31.69
C ILE A 424 -17.42 7.59 -30.38
N LYS A 425 -18.22 7.90 -29.36
CA LYS A 425 -18.32 7.04 -28.19
C LYS A 425 -19.18 5.83 -28.55
N LEU A 426 -18.62 4.64 -28.42
CA LEU A 426 -19.30 3.37 -28.67
C LEU A 426 -19.52 2.65 -27.35
N THR A 427 -20.71 2.10 -27.17
CA THR A 427 -21.07 1.25 -26.04
C THR A 427 -21.10 -0.19 -26.51
N PHE A 428 -20.30 -1.05 -25.89
CA PHE A 428 -20.22 -2.47 -26.20
C PHE A 428 -20.93 -3.31 -25.14
N GLU A 429 -21.58 -4.39 -25.55
CA GLU A 429 -22.19 -5.37 -24.66
C GLU A 429 -21.79 -6.80 -25.03
N LEU A 430 -21.42 -7.57 -24.01
CA LEU A 430 -21.17 -9.01 -24.10
C LEU A 430 -21.53 -9.69 -22.78
N ASN A 431 -22.40 -10.69 -22.82
CA ASN A 431 -22.81 -11.49 -21.65
C ASN A 431 -23.26 -10.62 -20.45
N GLY A 432 -24.05 -9.57 -20.71
CA GLY A 432 -24.56 -8.64 -19.68
C GLY A 432 -23.53 -7.65 -19.14
N LYS A 433 -22.26 -7.71 -19.56
CA LYS A 433 -21.24 -6.71 -19.24
C LYS A 433 -21.23 -5.62 -20.30
N ARG A 434 -21.12 -4.36 -19.86
CA ARG A 434 -21.00 -3.20 -20.73
C ARG A 434 -19.70 -2.45 -20.48
N HIS A 435 -19.04 -2.04 -21.56
CA HIS A 435 -17.86 -1.17 -21.53
C HIS A 435 -17.97 -0.13 -22.64
N ASN A 436 -17.60 1.12 -22.35
CA ASN A 436 -17.52 2.15 -23.37
C ASN A 436 -16.14 2.20 -24.00
N ALA A 437 -16.05 2.65 -25.24
CA ALA A 437 -14.80 2.97 -25.92
C ALA A 437 -14.98 4.23 -26.77
N ILE A 438 -13.88 4.93 -27.03
CA ILE A 438 -13.84 6.01 -28.01
C ILE A 438 -13.25 5.49 -29.32
N PHE A 439 -14.02 5.59 -30.40
CA PHE A 439 -13.58 5.29 -31.76
C PHE A 439 -13.04 6.56 -32.42
N LYS A 440 -11.75 6.56 -32.76
CA LYS A 440 -11.07 7.66 -33.45
C LYS A 440 -10.63 7.20 -34.84
N TYR A 441 -10.88 8.02 -35.86
CA TYR A 441 -10.61 7.68 -37.27
C TYR A 441 -10.03 8.82 -38.11
N LEU A 442 -9.83 10.02 -37.53
CA LEU A 442 -9.21 11.14 -38.23
C LEU A 442 -7.71 10.85 -38.52
N ASP A 443 -7.33 10.85 -39.80
CA ASP A 443 -5.92 10.76 -40.23
C ASP A 443 -5.65 11.82 -41.30
N SER A 444 -4.95 12.89 -40.93
CA SER A 444 -4.58 13.98 -41.84
C SER A 444 -3.57 13.55 -42.91
N ASP A 445 -2.83 12.46 -42.67
CA ASP A 445 -1.72 12.01 -43.51
C ASP A 445 -1.66 10.48 -43.59
N PRO A 446 -2.64 9.81 -44.25
CA PRO A 446 -2.74 8.36 -44.27
C PRO A 446 -1.46 7.70 -44.81
N GLN A 447 -1.04 6.60 -44.19
CA GLN A 447 0.15 5.83 -44.57
C GLN A 447 1.45 6.66 -44.63
N MET A 448 1.60 7.72 -43.83
CA MET A 448 2.81 8.56 -43.80
C MET A 448 4.10 7.74 -43.68
N HIS A 449 4.10 6.63 -42.93
CA HIS A 449 5.26 5.77 -42.72
C HIS A 449 5.79 5.12 -44.02
N LYS A 450 4.95 4.95 -45.06
CA LYS A 450 5.34 4.41 -46.38
C LYS A 450 5.74 5.47 -47.39
N LYS A 451 5.43 6.75 -47.11
CA LYS A 451 5.64 7.86 -48.04
C LYS A 451 7.04 8.47 -47.86
N PRO A 452 7.62 9.08 -48.91
CA PRO A 452 8.80 9.92 -48.76
C PRO A 452 8.58 11.03 -47.71
N TRP A 453 9.58 11.25 -46.85
CA TRP A 453 9.44 12.19 -45.74
C TRP A 453 9.25 13.64 -46.19
N LYS A 454 8.16 14.26 -45.74
CA LYS A 454 7.88 15.70 -45.92
C LYS A 454 7.92 16.40 -44.57
N ARG A 455 8.97 17.20 -44.32
CA ARG A 455 9.25 17.82 -43.01
C ARG A 455 8.08 18.61 -42.41
N ARG A 456 7.33 19.37 -43.23
CA ARG A 456 6.20 20.18 -42.76
C ARG A 456 5.03 19.28 -42.31
N LEU A 457 4.62 18.33 -43.14
CA LEU A 457 3.50 17.42 -42.86
C LEU A 457 3.79 16.54 -41.63
N GLY A 458 4.99 15.96 -41.56
CA GLY A 458 5.38 15.12 -40.44
C GLY A 458 5.41 15.83 -39.07
N ASN A 459 5.46 17.16 -39.04
CA ASN A 459 5.44 17.94 -37.81
C ASN A 459 4.09 18.65 -37.52
N LEU A 460 3.08 18.48 -38.38
CA LEU A 460 1.75 19.06 -38.20
C LEU A 460 0.63 18.01 -38.25
N ALA A 461 0.95 16.76 -38.58
CA ALA A 461 -0.03 15.70 -38.73
C ALA A 461 -0.86 15.46 -37.46
N ASP A 462 -2.13 15.14 -37.67
CA ASP A 462 -3.10 14.75 -36.66
C ASP A 462 -3.68 13.39 -37.09
N ARG A 463 -3.27 12.33 -36.39
CA ARG A 463 -3.47 10.95 -36.84
C ARG A 463 -3.88 10.07 -35.68
N TYR A 464 -5.06 9.47 -35.77
CA TYR A 464 -5.59 8.53 -34.76
C TYR A 464 -4.60 7.40 -34.43
N ILE A 465 -3.83 6.94 -35.43
CA ILE A 465 -2.91 5.80 -35.26
C ILE A 465 -1.75 6.12 -34.28
N TYR A 466 -1.52 7.40 -33.96
CA TYR A 466 -0.55 7.78 -32.94
C TYR A 466 -1.02 7.46 -31.51
N ASP A 467 -2.32 7.38 -31.24
CA ASP A 467 -2.81 6.84 -29.97
C ASP A 467 -2.41 5.36 -29.81
N LEU A 468 -2.48 4.57 -30.89
CA LEU A 468 -2.00 3.19 -30.88
C LEU A 468 -0.48 3.10 -30.70
N ALA A 469 0.29 3.99 -31.33
CA ALA A 469 1.74 4.05 -31.13
C ALA A 469 2.10 4.42 -29.68
N ALA A 470 1.38 5.38 -29.08
CA ALA A 470 1.57 5.76 -27.68
C ALA A 470 1.24 4.60 -26.74
N TYR A 471 0.11 3.92 -26.94
CA TYR A 471 -0.26 2.73 -26.16
C TYR A 471 0.80 1.62 -26.25
N LYS A 472 1.26 1.27 -27.45
CA LYS A 472 2.32 0.24 -27.64
C LYS A 472 3.63 0.62 -26.94
N LEU A 473 4.05 1.88 -27.06
CA LEU A 473 5.28 2.36 -26.42
C LEU A 473 5.15 2.44 -24.89
N ASP A 474 3.98 2.84 -24.39
CA ASP A 474 3.65 2.84 -22.97
C ASP A 474 3.82 1.45 -22.35
N ARG A 475 3.33 0.40 -23.03
CA ARG A 475 3.52 -0.99 -22.60
C ARG A 475 4.96 -1.46 -22.66
N GLU A 476 5.69 -1.12 -23.71
CA GLU A 476 7.13 -1.43 -23.81
C GLU A 476 7.93 -0.78 -22.66
N LEU A 477 7.55 0.44 -22.27
CA LEU A 477 8.15 1.16 -21.15
C LEU A 477 7.60 0.73 -19.78
N GLY A 478 6.56 -0.11 -19.73
CA GLY A 478 5.92 -0.53 -18.48
C GLY A 478 5.25 0.61 -17.70
N LEU A 479 4.75 1.63 -18.40
CA LEU A 479 4.08 2.78 -17.78
C LEU A 479 2.64 2.47 -17.37
N PHE A 480 1.89 1.79 -18.24
CA PHE A 480 0.48 1.50 -18.02
C PHE A 480 -0.36 2.75 -17.78
N MET A 481 -0.04 3.89 -18.40
CA MET A 481 -0.73 5.17 -18.24
C MET A 481 -1.58 5.55 -19.45
N VAL A 482 -1.34 4.96 -20.62
CA VAL A 482 -2.22 5.10 -21.80
C VAL A 482 -3.33 4.04 -21.74
N PRO A 483 -4.62 4.41 -21.91
CA PRO A 483 -5.72 3.44 -21.95
C PRO A 483 -5.54 2.40 -23.07
N PHE A 484 -6.17 1.23 -22.88
CA PHE A 484 -6.10 0.13 -23.85
C PHE A 484 -6.49 0.64 -25.24
N THR A 485 -5.68 0.36 -26.25
CA THR A 485 -5.92 0.86 -27.60
C THR A 485 -5.67 -0.24 -28.64
N MET A 486 -6.62 -0.46 -29.53
CA MET A 486 -6.52 -1.44 -30.62
C MET A 486 -7.04 -0.89 -31.94
N GLU A 487 -6.60 -1.45 -33.06
CA GLU A 487 -7.21 -1.18 -34.37
C GLU A 487 -8.63 -1.71 -34.43
N TYR A 488 -9.52 -0.98 -35.12
CA TYR A 488 -10.92 -1.37 -35.22
C TYR A 488 -11.57 -0.82 -36.49
N HIS A 489 -12.64 -1.47 -36.92
CA HIS A 489 -13.45 -1.07 -38.08
C HIS A 489 -14.89 -0.86 -37.64
N PHE A 490 -15.42 0.34 -37.88
CA PHE A 490 -16.79 0.69 -37.54
C PHE A 490 -17.42 1.48 -38.69
N GLU A 491 -18.60 1.03 -39.15
CA GLU A 491 -19.38 1.68 -40.22
C GLU A 491 -18.55 2.03 -41.48
N GLY A 492 -17.72 1.09 -41.94
CA GLY A 492 -16.89 1.27 -43.14
C GLY A 492 -15.67 2.18 -42.95
N LYS A 493 -15.41 2.69 -41.74
CA LYS A 493 -14.21 3.45 -41.40
C LYS A 493 -13.21 2.59 -40.64
N SER A 494 -11.95 2.64 -41.03
CA SER A 494 -10.82 2.12 -40.25
C SER A 494 -10.36 3.18 -39.24
N GLY A 495 -10.10 2.76 -38.02
CA GLY A 495 -9.68 3.63 -36.93
C GLY A 495 -9.07 2.85 -35.78
N ILE A 496 -9.07 3.44 -34.59
CA ILE A 496 -8.73 2.77 -33.33
C ILE A 496 -9.90 2.83 -32.36
N LEU A 497 -10.05 1.80 -31.54
CA LEU A 497 -10.78 1.86 -30.28
C LEU A 497 -9.80 2.13 -29.17
N GLN A 498 -10.12 3.09 -28.31
CA GLN A 498 -9.45 3.31 -27.04
C GLN A 498 -10.45 3.14 -25.90
N TYR A 499 -10.09 2.37 -24.88
CA TYR A 499 -10.93 2.12 -23.71
C TYR A 499 -11.33 3.44 -23.06
N TRP A 500 -12.62 3.58 -22.76
CA TRP A 500 -13.14 4.74 -22.04
C TRP A 500 -12.88 4.53 -20.55
N VAL A 501 -12.01 5.37 -19.96
CA VAL A 501 -11.78 5.33 -18.51
C VAL A 501 -13.06 5.80 -17.81
N GLU A 502 -13.80 4.84 -17.26
CA GLU A 502 -15.02 5.12 -16.51
C GLU A 502 -14.71 5.86 -15.21
N ASN A 503 -15.67 6.63 -14.70
CA ASN A 503 -15.55 7.41 -13.45
C ASN A 503 -14.29 8.30 -13.39
N SER A 504 -14.06 9.08 -14.44
CA SER A 504 -12.91 9.97 -14.54
C SER A 504 -13.29 11.45 -14.61
N ILE A 505 -12.33 12.33 -14.34
CA ILE A 505 -12.47 13.79 -14.44
C ILE A 505 -11.22 14.41 -15.06
N THR A 506 -11.39 15.40 -15.92
CA THR A 506 -10.26 16.15 -16.49
C THR A 506 -9.71 17.16 -15.48
N ARG A 507 -8.44 17.56 -15.65
CA ARG A 507 -7.87 18.65 -14.82
C ARG A 507 -8.65 19.95 -14.99
N THR A 508 -9.20 20.24 -16.17
CA THR A 508 -10.06 21.41 -16.40
C THR A 508 -11.28 21.35 -15.49
N GLU A 509 -12.03 20.25 -15.52
CA GLU A 509 -13.24 20.09 -14.70
C GLU A 509 -12.91 20.16 -13.20
N MET A 510 -11.82 19.54 -12.73
CA MET A 510 -11.40 19.66 -11.33
C MET A 510 -11.17 21.12 -10.90
N ILE A 511 -10.59 21.95 -11.79
CA ILE A 511 -10.38 23.38 -11.52
C ILE A 511 -11.71 24.12 -11.49
N GLU A 512 -12.62 23.82 -12.42
CA GLU A 512 -13.93 24.46 -12.53
C GLU A 512 -14.84 24.13 -11.34
N THR A 513 -14.81 22.89 -10.86
CA THR A 513 -15.66 22.42 -9.75
C THR A 513 -15.01 22.59 -8.37
N GLY A 514 -13.71 22.87 -8.30
CA GLY A 514 -12.95 22.86 -7.05
C GLY A 514 -12.79 21.46 -6.44
N GLU A 515 -13.03 20.41 -7.22
CA GLU A 515 -12.94 19.02 -6.76
C GLU A 515 -11.48 18.62 -6.50
N SER A 516 -11.22 18.07 -5.31
CA SER A 516 -9.96 17.43 -4.95
C SER A 516 -10.14 15.92 -4.87
N LEU A 517 -9.16 15.19 -5.38
CA LEU A 517 -9.20 13.73 -5.38
C LEU A 517 -8.39 13.19 -4.22
N TYR A 518 -8.92 12.15 -3.59
CA TYR A 518 -8.15 11.35 -2.65
C TYR A 518 -7.14 10.50 -3.44
N SER A 519 -5.88 10.52 -3.02
CA SER A 519 -4.85 9.64 -3.55
C SER A 519 -3.82 9.34 -2.48
N PHE A 520 -3.35 8.09 -2.43
CA PHE A 520 -2.18 7.72 -1.64
C PHE A 520 -0.87 8.28 -2.22
N CYS A 521 -0.93 8.77 -3.46
CA CYS A 521 0.22 9.16 -4.27
C CYS A 521 0.22 10.66 -4.54
N ASN A 522 1.42 11.23 -4.62
CA ASN A 522 1.57 12.63 -5.00
C ASN A 522 1.20 12.82 -6.47
N THR A 523 0.24 13.69 -6.77
CA THR A 523 -0.17 13.99 -8.15
C THR A 523 1.01 14.44 -9.01
N GLN A 524 1.93 15.23 -8.43
CA GLN A 524 3.11 15.74 -9.11
C GLN A 524 4.00 14.63 -9.68
N ASP A 525 4.10 13.50 -8.97
CA ASP A 525 4.92 12.36 -9.38
C ASP A 525 4.38 11.71 -10.67
N SER A 526 3.05 11.53 -10.75
CA SER A 526 2.41 10.98 -11.95
C SER A 526 2.55 11.93 -13.14
N GLU A 527 2.48 13.25 -12.91
CA GLU A 527 2.69 14.25 -13.94
C GLU A 527 4.17 14.36 -14.38
N ASP A 528 5.14 14.00 -13.54
CA ASP A 528 6.55 13.92 -13.93
C ASP A 528 6.80 12.74 -14.86
N ILE A 529 6.19 11.59 -14.60
CA ILE A 529 6.22 10.44 -15.52
C ILE A 529 5.57 10.81 -16.86
N MET A 530 4.39 11.47 -16.83
CA MET A 530 3.73 12.00 -18.02
C MET A 530 4.66 12.91 -18.83
N HIS A 531 5.30 13.89 -18.18
CA HIS A 531 6.17 14.86 -18.86
C HIS A 531 7.36 14.17 -19.53
N ILE A 532 7.97 13.18 -18.89
CA ILE A 532 9.04 12.38 -19.49
C ILE A 532 8.54 11.61 -20.72
N PHE A 533 7.34 11.04 -20.64
CA PHE A 533 6.73 10.32 -21.76
C PHE A 533 6.37 11.27 -22.92
N ASP A 534 5.76 12.42 -22.62
CA ASP A 534 5.44 13.47 -23.60
C ASP A 534 6.71 14.02 -24.26
N TRP A 535 7.82 14.16 -23.52
CA TRP A 535 9.14 14.48 -24.08
C TRP A 535 9.61 13.42 -25.06
N LEU A 536 9.49 12.14 -24.70
CA LEU A 536 9.93 11.02 -25.53
C LEU A 536 9.16 10.98 -26.85
N ILE A 537 7.84 11.08 -26.81
CA ILE A 537 6.98 11.01 -28.00
C ILE A 537 6.86 12.37 -28.71
N PHE A 538 7.34 13.47 -28.11
CA PHE A 538 7.07 14.83 -28.54
C PHE A 538 5.57 15.07 -28.66
N ASN A 539 4.92 15.08 -27.52
CA ASN A 539 3.56 15.57 -27.35
C ASN A 539 3.64 16.98 -26.76
N ASP A 540 3.52 17.98 -27.63
CA ASP A 540 3.48 19.40 -27.28
C ASP A 540 2.04 19.94 -27.12
N ASP A 541 1.05 19.03 -27.09
CA ASP A 541 -0.38 19.36 -27.02
C ASP A 541 -1.03 18.95 -25.67
N ARG A 542 -0.23 18.51 -24.69
CA ARG A 542 -0.76 18.24 -23.34
C ARG A 542 -1.25 19.53 -22.69
N ASN A 543 -2.49 19.51 -22.20
CA ASN A 543 -3.18 20.61 -21.56
C ASN A 543 -4.06 20.11 -20.39
N THR A 544 -4.87 20.97 -19.79
CA THR A 544 -5.76 20.58 -18.67
C THR A 544 -6.92 19.67 -19.11
N GLY A 545 -7.37 19.76 -20.36
CA GLY A 545 -8.48 18.97 -20.89
C GLY A 545 -8.13 17.51 -21.21
N ASN A 546 -6.85 17.20 -21.45
CA ASN A 546 -6.39 15.85 -21.76
C ASN A 546 -5.46 15.25 -20.67
N ARG A 547 -5.51 15.82 -19.46
CA ARG A 547 -5.05 15.18 -18.22
C ARG A 547 -6.26 14.60 -17.50
N LEU A 548 -6.44 13.29 -17.64
CA LEU A 548 -7.62 12.60 -17.15
C LEU A 548 -7.28 11.87 -15.85
N TYR A 549 -8.03 12.10 -14.78
CA TYR A 549 -7.83 11.47 -13.48
C TYR A 549 -8.99 10.53 -13.17
N ASP A 550 -8.68 9.33 -12.71
CA ASP A 550 -9.65 8.40 -12.13
C ASP A 550 -10.14 8.95 -10.78
N LYS A 551 -11.46 9.04 -10.58
CA LYS A 551 -12.04 9.62 -9.36
C LYS A 551 -11.90 8.72 -8.13
N ASP A 552 -11.76 7.41 -8.32
CA ASP A 552 -11.70 6.43 -7.23
C ASP A 552 -10.31 6.39 -6.57
N ASN A 553 -9.25 6.60 -7.34
CA ASN A 553 -7.86 6.48 -6.85
C ASN A 553 -6.96 7.71 -7.15
N GLY A 554 -7.47 8.68 -7.91
CA GLY A 554 -6.73 9.89 -8.26
C GLY A 554 -5.60 9.66 -9.27
N PHE A 555 -5.57 8.52 -9.95
CA PHE A 555 -4.47 8.23 -10.89
C PHE A 555 -4.67 8.90 -12.24
N LEU A 556 -3.56 9.41 -12.78
CA LEU A 556 -3.49 10.02 -14.10
C LEU A 556 -3.53 8.98 -15.23
N TRP A 557 -4.33 9.28 -16.24
CA TRP A 557 -4.44 8.60 -17.52
C TRP A 557 -4.09 9.56 -18.65
N LEU A 558 -3.23 9.08 -19.56
CA LEU A 558 -2.74 9.83 -20.69
C LEU A 558 -3.63 9.52 -21.89
N ILE A 559 -4.36 10.54 -22.34
CA ILE A 559 -5.20 10.46 -23.54
C ILE A 559 -4.72 11.48 -24.58
N ASP A 560 -5.24 11.37 -25.80
CA ASP A 560 -5.07 12.38 -26.84
C ASP A 560 -3.62 12.55 -27.35
N HIS A 561 -3.13 11.53 -28.06
CA HIS A 561 -1.78 11.51 -28.63
C HIS A 561 -1.75 11.71 -30.16
N SER A 562 -2.88 12.09 -30.78
CA SER A 562 -3.01 12.14 -32.24
C SER A 562 -2.05 13.14 -32.90
N ARG A 563 -1.55 14.11 -32.13
CA ARG A 563 -0.58 15.14 -32.55
C ARG A 563 0.84 14.90 -32.03
N ALA A 564 1.13 13.71 -31.51
CA ALA A 564 2.46 13.34 -31.04
C ALA A 564 3.40 12.87 -32.19
N PHE A 565 4.53 12.27 -31.81
CA PHE A 565 5.53 11.62 -32.68
C PHE A 565 6.14 12.54 -33.74
N ARG A 566 6.33 13.82 -33.42
CA ARG A 566 7.02 14.78 -34.30
C ARG A 566 8.44 14.31 -34.61
N SER A 567 9.01 14.73 -35.74
CA SER A 567 10.41 14.43 -36.08
C SER A 567 11.41 15.44 -35.50
N LYS A 568 10.95 16.35 -34.64
CA LYS A 568 11.80 17.30 -33.93
C LYS A 568 12.62 16.56 -32.88
N ILE A 569 13.91 16.85 -32.81
CA ILE A 569 14.84 16.21 -31.87
C ILE A 569 14.97 16.95 -30.54
N SER A 570 14.37 18.15 -30.41
CA SER A 570 14.31 18.87 -29.13
C SER A 570 13.31 18.21 -28.19
N LEU A 571 13.46 18.47 -26.90
CA LEU A 571 12.40 18.19 -25.94
C LEU A 571 11.39 19.35 -26.03
N PRO A 572 10.08 19.09 -26.15
CA PRO A 572 9.07 20.15 -26.19
C PRO A 572 9.03 20.92 -24.86
N GLU A 573 8.68 22.20 -24.95
CA GLU A 573 8.47 23.04 -23.76
C GLU A 573 7.17 22.68 -23.05
N TYR A 574 7.12 22.94 -21.75
CA TYR A 574 5.97 22.63 -20.90
C TYR A 574 5.75 23.76 -19.91
N SER A 575 4.49 24.10 -19.66
CA SER A 575 4.08 25.11 -18.67
C SER A 575 4.08 24.57 -17.24
N ARG A 576 4.98 23.63 -16.92
CA ARG A 576 5.18 23.07 -15.58
C ARG A 576 6.67 22.95 -15.26
N PRO A 577 7.05 22.92 -13.97
CA PRO A 577 8.42 22.63 -13.57
C PRO A 577 8.91 21.33 -14.21
N MET A 578 10.17 21.34 -14.66
CA MET A 578 10.76 20.15 -15.26
C MET A 578 10.91 19.03 -14.20
N PRO A 579 10.73 17.75 -14.59
CA PRO A 579 11.07 16.63 -13.73
C PRO A 579 12.53 16.75 -13.31
N ASN A 580 12.83 16.40 -12.07
CA ASN A 580 14.19 16.47 -11.53
C ASN A 580 14.76 15.10 -11.12
N TYR A 581 14.05 14.02 -11.44
CA TYR A 581 14.41 12.66 -11.08
C TYR A 581 13.98 11.68 -12.18
N LEU A 582 14.86 10.76 -12.53
CA LEU A 582 14.54 9.60 -13.36
C LEU A 582 14.95 8.33 -12.62
N SER A 583 13.96 7.59 -12.12
CA SER A 583 14.23 6.38 -11.35
C SER A 583 15.08 5.36 -12.09
N PRO A 584 15.93 4.60 -11.38
CA PRO A 584 16.71 3.51 -11.97
C PRO A 584 15.87 2.56 -12.84
N LEU A 585 14.66 2.20 -12.40
CA LEU A 585 13.73 1.36 -13.15
C LEU A 585 13.32 2.00 -14.48
N PHE A 586 12.86 3.26 -14.46
CA PHE A 586 12.43 3.94 -15.69
C PHE A 586 13.61 4.18 -16.63
N ARG A 587 14.77 4.55 -16.07
CA ARG A 587 16.02 4.72 -16.81
C ARG A 587 16.41 3.43 -17.55
N ALA A 588 16.31 2.28 -16.89
CA ALA A 588 16.60 0.99 -17.51
C ALA A 588 15.68 0.70 -18.70
N LYS A 589 14.37 0.97 -18.56
CA LYS A 589 13.40 0.83 -19.66
C LYS A 589 13.69 1.75 -20.83
N LEU A 590 14.01 3.03 -20.58
CA LEU A 590 14.40 3.98 -21.63
C LEU A 590 15.69 3.56 -22.36
N LYS A 591 16.69 3.05 -21.61
CA LYS A 591 17.94 2.52 -22.20
C LYS A 591 17.70 1.28 -23.05
N SER A 592 16.70 0.46 -22.71
CA SER A 592 16.36 -0.76 -23.44
C SER A 592 15.71 -0.52 -24.81
N LEU A 593 15.29 0.71 -25.10
CA LEU A 593 14.80 1.06 -26.44
C LEU A 593 15.97 1.07 -27.44
N ASP A 594 15.79 0.58 -28.64
CA ASP A 594 16.76 0.76 -29.70
C ASP A 594 16.07 0.84 -31.06
N SER A 595 16.85 1.07 -32.11
CA SER A 595 16.31 1.19 -33.46
C SER A 595 15.62 -0.08 -33.94
N VAL A 596 16.11 -1.27 -33.56
CA VAL A 596 15.55 -2.56 -34.00
C VAL A 596 14.21 -2.77 -33.30
N LYS A 597 14.19 -2.66 -31.98
CA LYS A 597 13.01 -2.81 -31.14
C LYS A 597 11.91 -1.82 -31.52
N LEU A 598 12.23 -0.54 -31.69
CA LEU A 598 11.22 0.46 -32.09
C LEU A 598 10.72 0.25 -33.53
N GLN A 599 11.58 -0.22 -34.44
CA GLN A 599 11.16 -0.57 -35.79
C GLN A 599 10.21 -1.77 -35.78
N GLN A 600 10.46 -2.77 -34.94
CA GLN A 600 9.55 -3.91 -34.76
C GLN A 600 8.22 -3.49 -34.13
N LEU A 601 8.27 -2.63 -33.11
CA LEU A 601 7.08 -2.23 -32.35
C LEU A 601 6.20 -1.22 -33.11
N LEU A 602 6.82 -0.25 -33.77
CA LEU A 602 6.16 0.96 -34.30
C LEU A 602 6.42 1.21 -35.78
N GLY A 603 7.21 0.36 -36.47
CA GLY A 603 7.63 0.58 -37.85
C GLY A 603 6.51 0.62 -38.88
N ASP A 604 5.41 -0.07 -38.59
CA ASP A 604 4.20 -0.07 -39.43
C ASP A 604 3.29 1.13 -39.16
N ILE A 605 3.61 1.94 -38.16
CA ILE A 605 2.82 3.11 -37.75
C ILE A 605 3.59 4.41 -38.02
N LEU A 606 4.86 4.43 -37.61
CA LEU A 606 5.74 5.59 -37.61
C LEU A 606 6.78 5.52 -38.72
N HIS A 607 7.06 6.66 -39.34
CA HIS A 607 8.13 6.79 -40.31
C HIS A 607 9.51 6.65 -39.62
N LYS A 608 10.51 6.10 -40.31
CA LYS A 608 11.89 5.90 -39.79
C LYS A 608 12.52 7.17 -39.19
N LYS A 609 12.19 8.35 -39.74
CA LYS A 609 12.62 9.67 -39.19
C LYS A 609 12.00 10.00 -37.84
N GLN A 610 10.76 9.58 -37.57
CA GLN A 610 10.11 9.77 -36.27
C GLN A 610 10.74 8.85 -35.23
N ILE A 611 10.99 7.59 -35.59
CA ILE A 611 11.69 6.62 -34.72
C ILE A 611 13.09 7.14 -34.36
N SER A 612 13.86 7.61 -35.35
CA SER A 612 15.18 8.20 -35.12
C SER A 612 15.12 9.43 -34.18
N ALA A 613 14.15 10.33 -34.38
CA ALA A 613 13.97 11.49 -33.51
C ALA A 613 13.59 11.12 -32.07
N LEU A 614 12.73 10.11 -31.90
CA LEU A 614 12.36 9.56 -30.60
C LEU A 614 13.60 9.04 -29.86
N LEU A 615 14.47 8.26 -30.52
CA LEU A 615 15.72 7.79 -29.92
C LEU A 615 16.65 8.95 -29.52
N THR A 616 16.77 9.99 -30.35
CA THR A 616 17.54 11.19 -29.98
C THR A 616 16.96 11.90 -28.76
N ARG A 617 15.63 11.98 -28.63
CA ARG A 617 14.99 12.55 -27.44
C ARG A 617 15.19 11.67 -26.21
N ARG A 618 15.09 10.35 -26.35
CA ARG A 618 15.43 9.39 -25.31
C ARG A 618 16.84 9.62 -24.78
N ASP A 619 17.84 9.80 -25.65
CA ASP A 619 19.22 10.04 -25.23
C ASP A 619 19.35 11.37 -24.47
N LYS A 620 18.65 12.43 -24.92
CA LYS A 620 18.59 13.71 -24.22
C LYS A 620 17.93 13.61 -22.85
N ILE A 621 16.86 12.84 -22.70
CA ILE A 621 16.21 12.58 -21.40
C ILE A 621 17.21 11.90 -20.46
N LEU A 622 17.89 10.86 -20.93
CA LEU A 622 18.88 10.12 -20.14
C LEU A 622 20.07 10.99 -19.69
N GLN A 623 20.49 11.95 -20.51
CA GLN A 623 21.54 12.91 -20.19
C GLN A 623 21.07 14.04 -19.27
N ARG A 624 19.80 14.46 -19.39
CA ARG A 624 19.27 15.63 -18.69
C ARG A 624 18.86 15.33 -17.25
N LEU A 625 18.27 14.16 -17.00
CA LEU A 625 17.74 13.80 -15.69
C LEU A 625 18.78 13.00 -14.89
N PRO A 626 18.93 13.24 -13.58
CA PRO A 626 19.81 12.48 -12.70
C PRO A 626 19.28 11.06 -12.44
#